data_AF-A0A3Q1LJG0-F1
#
_entry.id   AF-A0A3Q1LJG0-F1
#
_cell.length_a   1.000
_cell.length_b   1.000
_cell.length_c   1.000
_cell.angle_alpha   90.00
_cell.angle_beta   90.00
_cell.angle_gamma   90.00
#
_symmetry.space_group_name_H-M   'P 1'
#
loop_
_entity.id
_entity.type
_entity.pdbx_description
1 polymer ?
#
loop_
_entity_poly.entity_id
_entity_poly.type
_entity_poly.pdbx_seq_one_letter_code
_entity_poly.pdbx_strand_id
1 'polypeptide(L)'
;MIFSTNVHSSTKKKYSIKVCCSKHEKILRKLFSLAKNWLMGEHPGHYRDTFSYPPVPSHVWRQGALALTLLCLLLLIGLGVFGAICMEKLNKLQNFKEELQRNMSLQLMQNTNSSQKIRNLSIKLEEIATKLCRELYTKNKEHKCKPCPEEWMWHDDKCYLLHAYQRQETWQKSDEICSGYNASLLTIKSKSVLEFIKSLKLNNYWLRLSPRKDNTKYGNLDTIFPLNWFTRNTSVINDQMYCGYVYYATFYYIKCTETKNIICEKLAQPVKTESILMSEILDGRK
;
A
#
# COMPACT_ATOMS: atom_id res chain seq x y z
N MET A 1 -1.93 -2.49 -17.70
CA MET A 1 -0.69 -2.15 -18.42
C MET A 1 0.41 -3.09 -17.95
N ILE A 2 0.64 -4.18 -18.67
CA ILE A 2 1.76 -5.10 -18.45
C ILE A 2 2.55 -5.08 -19.74
N PHE A 3 3.55 -4.21 -19.80
CA PHE A 3 4.59 -4.27 -20.82
C PHE A 3 5.94 -4.04 -20.16
N SER A 4 6.93 -4.81 -20.64
CA SER A 4 8.36 -4.56 -20.53
C SER A 4 9.09 -5.06 -19.28
N THR A 5 9.17 -6.38 -19.09
CA THR A 5 10.29 -6.99 -18.32
C THR A 5 11.15 -7.95 -19.15
N ASN A 6 10.72 -8.38 -20.34
CA ASN A 6 11.51 -9.30 -21.19
C ASN A 6 12.60 -8.63 -22.04
N VAL A 7 12.65 -7.30 -22.12
CA VAL A 7 13.72 -6.58 -22.86
C VAL A 7 14.98 -6.36 -22.00
N HIS A 8 14.86 -6.48 -20.67
CA HIS A 8 15.95 -6.13 -19.73
C HIS A 8 16.98 -7.25 -19.50
N SER A 9 16.63 -8.51 -19.79
CA SER A 9 17.53 -9.67 -19.69
C SER A 9 18.53 -9.73 -20.86
N SER A 10 18.04 -9.52 -22.09
CA SER A 10 18.89 -9.52 -23.30
C SER A 10 19.85 -8.31 -23.34
N THR A 11 19.41 -7.15 -22.84
CA THR A 11 20.26 -5.96 -22.71
C THR A 11 21.35 -6.08 -21.64
N LYS A 12 21.11 -6.79 -20.51
CA LYS A 12 22.14 -7.06 -19.48
C LYS A 12 23.25 -8.01 -19.95
N LYS A 13 22.92 -9.02 -20.77
CA LYS A 13 23.93 -9.85 -21.46
C LYS A 13 24.77 -9.01 -22.43
N LYS A 14 24.13 -8.14 -23.23
CA LYS A 14 24.83 -7.19 -24.15
C LYS A 14 25.71 -6.16 -23.43
N TYR A 15 25.27 -5.65 -22.27
CA TYR A 15 26.04 -4.70 -21.46
C TYR A 15 27.25 -5.33 -20.77
N SER A 16 27.14 -6.58 -20.28
CA SER A 16 28.24 -7.25 -19.58
C SER A 16 29.39 -7.62 -20.53
N ILE A 17 29.10 -8.00 -21.77
CA ILE A 17 30.10 -8.19 -22.83
C ILE A 17 30.82 -6.85 -23.15
N LYS A 18 30.09 -5.72 -23.09
CA LYS A 18 30.65 -4.37 -23.30
C LYS A 18 31.65 -3.97 -22.21
N VAL A 19 31.49 -4.45 -20.97
CA VAL A 19 32.35 -4.07 -19.83
C VAL A 19 33.69 -4.84 -19.79
N CYS A 20 33.76 -6.15 -20.12
CA CYS A 20 35.06 -6.87 -20.24
C CYS A 20 35.83 -6.41 -21.51
N CYS A 21 35.16 -5.83 -22.53
CA CYS A 21 35.80 -5.42 -23.80
C CYS A 21 36.30 -3.95 -23.86
N SER A 22 35.77 -3.03 -23.04
CA SER A 22 35.98 -1.58 -23.24
C SER A 22 37.41 -1.07 -22.97
N LYS A 23 38.19 -1.75 -22.10
CA LYS A 23 39.58 -1.32 -21.80
C LYS A 23 40.62 -1.91 -22.76
N HIS A 24 40.37 -3.10 -23.30
CA HIS A 24 41.24 -3.78 -24.26
C HIS A 24 40.98 -3.37 -25.73
N GLU A 25 39.76 -2.94 -26.07
CA GLU A 25 39.43 -2.48 -27.44
C GLU A 25 40.20 -1.21 -27.84
N LYS A 26 40.42 -0.27 -26.89
CA LYS A 26 41.21 0.95 -27.14
C LYS A 26 42.69 0.63 -27.40
N ILE A 27 43.24 -0.37 -26.72
CA ILE A 27 44.64 -0.79 -26.88
C ILE A 27 44.81 -1.54 -28.21
N LEU A 28 43.89 -2.45 -28.55
CA LEU A 28 43.91 -3.17 -29.81
C LEU A 28 43.68 -2.26 -31.02
N ARG A 29 42.76 -1.28 -30.95
CA ARG A 29 42.57 -0.27 -32.00
C ARG A 29 43.81 0.61 -32.20
N LYS A 30 44.51 0.96 -31.11
CA LYS A 30 45.74 1.76 -31.17
C LYS A 30 46.91 0.96 -31.74
N LEU A 31 47.03 -0.32 -31.40
CA LEU A 31 48.02 -1.24 -31.98
C LEU A 31 47.74 -1.52 -33.47
N PHE A 32 46.48 -1.71 -33.87
CA PHE A 32 46.11 -1.86 -35.28
C PHE A 32 46.35 -0.58 -36.08
N SER A 33 46.09 0.59 -35.51
CA SER A 33 46.41 1.89 -36.12
C SER A 33 47.91 2.07 -36.30
N LEU A 34 48.73 1.72 -35.30
CA LEU A 34 50.18 1.81 -35.38
C LEU A 34 50.76 0.82 -36.41
N ALA A 35 50.24 -0.41 -36.46
CA ALA A 35 50.63 -1.40 -37.46
C ALA A 35 50.23 -0.98 -38.89
N LYS A 36 49.03 -0.41 -39.06
CA LYS A 36 48.54 0.12 -40.35
C LYS A 36 49.37 1.31 -40.84
N ASN A 37 49.73 2.22 -39.93
CA ASN A 37 50.56 3.39 -40.26
C ASN A 37 52.00 3.01 -40.61
N TRP A 38 52.54 1.94 -40.01
CA TRP A 38 53.87 1.41 -40.34
C TRP A 38 53.88 0.68 -41.69
N LEU A 39 52.77 0.05 -42.09
CA LEU A 39 52.60 -0.63 -43.38
C LEU A 39 52.32 0.31 -44.56
N MET A 40 51.70 1.47 -44.34
CA MET A 40 51.24 2.39 -45.40
C MET A 40 52.22 3.54 -45.71
N GLY A 41 53.37 3.63 -45.03
CA GLY A 41 54.51 4.50 -45.35
C GLY A 41 54.19 5.79 -46.14
N GLU A 42 53.57 6.79 -45.51
CA GLU A 42 53.35 8.09 -46.13
C GLU A 42 54.30 9.16 -45.55
N HIS A 43 55.23 9.63 -46.38
CA HIS A 43 55.66 11.04 -46.45
C HIS A 43 56.23 11.35 -47.86
N PRO A 44 56.13 12.63 -48.31
CA PRO A 44 55.79 13.01 -49.68
C PRO A 44 57.01 13.18 -50.59
N GLY A 45 56.87 12.83 -51.87
CA GLY A 45 57.95 12.91 -52.85
C GLY A 45 57.65 13.85 -54.02
N HIS A 46 58.68 14.63 -54.42
CA HIS A 46 58.93 14.90 -55.82
C HIS A 46 60.44 15.13 -56.07
N TYR A 47 61.12 14.21 -56.76
CA TYR A 47 61.85 14.39 -58.05
C TYR A 47 62.67 13.11 -58.39
N ARG A 48 62.67 12.75 -59.68
CA ARG A 48 63.35 11.62 -60.38
C ARG A 48 64.88 11.74 -60.37
N ASP A 49 65.74 10.77 -60.68
CA ASP A 49 65.72 9.39 -61.22
C ASP A 49 67.09 8.77 -60.86
N THR A 50 67.17 7.48 -60.54
CA THR A 50 68.31 6.58 -60.87
C THR A 50 68.03 5.14 -60.43
N PHE A 51 68.41 4.19 -61.28
CA PHE A 51 68.26 2.74 -61.09
C PHE A 51 68.99 2.25 -59.83
N SER A 52 68.29 1.57 -58.92
CA SER A 52 68.87 0.65 -57.94
C SER A 52 67.83 -0.39 -57.56
N TYR A 53 68.21 -1.65 -57.72
CA TYR A 53 67.55 -2.89 -57.30
C TYR A 53 66.41 -2.74 -56.27
N PRO A 54 65.29 -3.50 -56.38
CA PRO A 54 64.53 -3.78 -55.16
C PRO A 54 65.53 -4.45 -54.21
N PRO A 55 65.76 -3.92 -52.99
CA PRO A 55 66.71 -4.55 -52.10
C PRO A 55 66.21 -5.97 -51.88
N VAL A 56 67.03 -6.94 -52.28
CA VAL A 56 66.88 -8.34 -51.87
C VAL A 56 66.59 -8.27 -50.37
N PRO A 57 65.45 -8.77 -49.89
CA PRO A 57 65.10 -8.64 -48.49
C PRO A 57 66.25 -9.25 -47.72
N SER A 58 67.04 -8.40 -47.05
CA SER A 58 68.16 -8.88 -46.28
C SER A 58 67.59 -9.84 -45.26
N HIS A 59 68.34 -10.90 -44.99
CA HIS A 59 67.97 -11.95 -44.04
C HIS A 59 67.38 -11.36 -42.74
N VAL A 60 67.89 -10.19 -42.33
CA VAL A 60 67.48 -9.38 -41.18
C VAL A 60 66.03 -8.86 -41.25
N TRP A 61 65.55 -8.35 -42.40
CA TRP A 61 64.16 -7.85 -42.53
C TRP A 61 63.13 -8.98 -42.58
N ARG A 62 63.47 -10.08 -43.27
CA ARG A 62 62.62 -11.28 -43.31
C ARG A 62 62.56 -11.95 -41.92
N GLN A 63 63.67 -11.97 -41.19
CA GLN A 63 63.72 -12.42 -39.79
C GLN A 63 62.92 -11.51 -38.85
N GLY A 64 63.01 -10.19 -39.02
CA GLY A 64 62.25 -9.22 -38.22
C GLY A 64 60.73 -9.37 -38.41
N ALA A 65 60.28 -9.52 -39.65
CA ALA A 65 58.87 -9.76 -39.95
C ALA A 65 58.36 -11.09 -39.36
N LEU A 66 59.17 -12.16 -39.44
CA LEU A 66 58.85 -13.46 -38.83
C LEU A 66 58.81 -13.41 -37.30
N ALA A 67 59.72 -12.67 -36.67
CA ALA A 67 59.72 -12.47 -35.23
C ALA A 67 58.48 -11.68 -34.78
N LEU A 68 58.08 -10.66 -35.52
CA LEU A 68 56.90 -9.85 -35.22
C LEU A 68 55.59 -10.63 -35.39
N THR A 69 55.47 -11.46 -36.44
CA THR A 69 54.30 -12.31 -36.62
C THR A 69 54.19 -13.37 -35.53
N LEU A 70 55.31 -13.99 -35.13
CA LEU A 70 55.36 -14.90 -33.98
C LEU A 70 54.94 -14.21 -32.68
N LEU A 71 55.43 -12.99 -32.43
CA LEU A 71 55.07 -12.22 -31.24
C LEU A 71 53.57 -11.86 -31.23
N CYS A 72 53.01 -11.46 -32.37
CA CYS A 72 51.57 -11.23 -32.52
C CYS A 72 50.73 -12.49 -32.31
N LEU A 73 51.17 -13.64 -32.84
CA LEU A 73 50.49 -14.92 -32.63
C LEU A 73 50.48 -15.31 -31.15
N LEU A 74 51.61 -15.17 -30.45
CA LEU A 74 51.70 -15.43 -29.01
C LEU A 74 50.78 -14.51 -28.20
N LEU A 75 50.68 -13.23 -28.57
CA LEU A 75 49.76 -12.28 -27.93
C LEU A 75 48.29 -12.63 -28.17
N LEU A 76 47.92 -13.07 -29.37
CA LEU A 76 46.56 -13.50 -29.70
C LEU A 76 46.17 -14.76 -28.92
N ILE A 77 47.10 -15.72 -28.79
CA ILE A 77 46.90 -16.92 -27.97
C ILE A 77 46.69 -16.54 -26.51
N GLY A 78 47.53 -15.64 -25.97
CA GLY A 78 47.37 -15.11 -24.61
C GLY A 78 46.01 -14.45 -24.39
N LEU A 79 45.59 -13.56 -25.29
CA LEU A 79 44.28 -12.90 -25.22
C LEU A 79 43.10 -13.88 -25.32
N GLY A 80 43.22 -14.93 -26.14
CA GLY A 80 42.21 -15.98 -26.26
C GLY A 80 42.03 -16.76 -24.95
N VAL A 81 43.14 -17.17 -24.32
CA VAL A 81 43.12 -17.88 -23.04
C VAL A 81 42.57 -16.99 -21.91
N PHE A 82 43.02 -15.74 -21.83
CA PHE A 82 42.48 -14.78 -20.85
C PHE A 82 40.99 -14.48 -21.07
N GLY A 83 40.55 -14.39 -22.33
CA GLY A 83 39.15 -14.21 -22.69
C GLY A 83 38.28 -15.39 -22.24
N ALA A 84 38.74 -16.62 -22.48
CA ALA A 84 38.05 -17.83 -22.03
C ALA A 84 37.89 -17.88 -20.50
N ILE A 85 38.96 -17.52 -19.76
CA ILE A 85 38.93 -17.45 -18.29
C ILE A 85 38.01 -16.30 -17.79
N CYS A 86 38.01 -15.11 -18.43
CA CYS A 86 37.05 -14.02 -18.09
C CYS A 86 35.61 -14.54 -18.25
N MET A 87 35.30 -15.20 -19.38
CA MET A 87 33.96 -15.68 -19.71
C MET A 87 33.47 -16.76 -18.75
N GLU A 88 34.31 -17.72 -18.38
CA GLU A 88 33.94 -18.78 -17.44
C GLU A 88 33.62 -18.20 -16.05
N LYS A 89 34.47 -17.31 -15.52
CA LYS A 89 34.22 -16.62 -14.24
C LYS A 89 32.96 -15.75 -14.29
N LEU A 90 32.72 -15.05 -15.41
CA LEU A 90 31.55 -14.20 -15.57
C LEU A 90 30.25 -15.01 -15.60
N ASN A 91 30.26 -16.17 -16.26
CA ASN A 91 29.12 -17.08 -16.31
C ASN A 91 28.81 -17.67 -14.92
N LYS A 92 29.84 -18.09 -14.17
CA LYS A 92 29.69 -18.55 -12.78
C LYS A 92 29.08 -17.46 -11.88
N LEU A 93 29.55 -16.22 -12.01
CA LEU A 93 29.03 -15.10 -11.22
C LEU A 93 27.58 -14.73 -11.59
N GLN A 94 27.22 -14.78 -12.88
CA GLN A 94 25.85 -14.55 -13.34
C GLN A 94 24.91 -15.65 -12.83
N ASN A 95 25.32 -16.91 -12.91
CA ASN A 95 24.53 -18.03 -12.40
C ASN A 95 24.28 -17.89 -10.89
N PHE A 96 25.33 -17.59 -10.11
CA PHE A 96 25.20 -17.36 -8.67
C PHE A 96 24.26 -16.20 -8.33
N LYS A 97 24.31 -15.11 -9.10
CA LYS A 97 23.39 -13.97 -8.92
C LYS A 97 21.93 -14.34 -9.22
N GLU A 98 21.68 -15.08 -10.29
CA GLU A 98 20.34 -15.54 -10.66
C GLU A 98 19.77 -16.52 -9.62
N GLU A 99 20.61 -17.46 -9.16
CA GLU A 99 20.27 -18.40 -8.10
C GLU A 99 19.94 -17.68 -6.79
N LEU A 100 20.78 -16.73 -6.36
CA LEU A 100 20.56 -15.91 -5.18
C LEU A 100 19.24 -15.12 -5.29
N GLN A 101 18.98 -14.52 -6.46
CA GLN A 101 17.76 -13.75 -6.70
C GLN A 101 16.50 -14.64 -6.67
N ARG A 102 16.56 -15.85 -7.24
CA ARG A 102 15.47 -16.84 -7.17
C ARG A 102 15.19 -17.28 -5.74
N ASN A 103 16.23 -17.62 -4.98
CA ASN A 103 16.12 -18.05 -3.59
C ASN A 103 15.50 -16.95 -2.71
N MET A 104 15.92 -15.70 -2.89
CA MET A 104 15.33 -14.56 -2.18
C MET A 104 13.88 -14.30 -2.58
N SER A 105 13.55 -14.44 -3.87
CA SER A 105 12.17 -14.27 -4.35
C SER A 105 11.24 -15.34 -3.77
N LEU A 106 11.71 -16.59 -3.70
CA LEU A 106 10.96 -17.69 -3.11
C LEU A 106 10.74 -17.48 -1.61
N GLN A 107 11.78 -17.10 -0.87
CA GLN A 107 11.71 -16.73 0.54
C GLN A 107 10.71 -15.58 0.79
N LEU A 108 10.75 -14.54 -0.05
CA LEU A 108 9.83 -13.42 0.04
C LEU A 108 8.38 -13.86 -0.19
N MET A 109 8.12 -14.70 -1.20
CA MET A 109 6.79 -15.25 -1.46
C MET A 109 6.28 -16.10 -0.29
N GLN A 110 7.13 -16.95 0.28
CA GLN A 110 6.78 -17.77 1.45
C GLN A 110 6.44 -16.90 2.65
N ASN A 111 7.29 -15.91 2.98
CA ASN A 111 7.05 -14.99 4.08
C ASN A 111 5.76 -14.18 3.88
N THR A 112 5.49 -13.74 2.64
CA THR A 112 4.25 -13.02 2.30
C THR A 112 3.02 -13.92 2.46
N ASN A 113 3.06 -15.16 1.97
CA ASN A 113 1.98 -16.13 2.09
C ASN A 113 1.71 -16.47 3.58
N SER A 114 2.77 -16.71 4.36
CA SER A 114 2.65 -16.93 5.81
C SER A 114 2.08 -15.70 6.53
N SER A 115 2.53 -14.49 6.19
CA SER A 115 2.00 -13.24 6.75
C SER A 115 0.49 -13.08 6.44
N GLN A 116 0.07 -13.38 5.21
CA GLN A 116 -1.34 -13.37 4.82
C GLN A 116 -2.16 -14.40 5.60
N LYS A 117 -1.65 -15.62 5.77
CA LYS A 117 -2.30 -16.66 6.58
C LYS A 117 -2.47 -16.22 8.04
N ILE A 118 -1.44 -15.64 8.64
CA ILE A 118 -1.50 -15.11 10.01
C ILE A 118 -2.56 -14.02 10.13
N ARG A 119 -2.59 -13.07 9.18
CA ARG A 119 -3.61 -12.01 9.15
C ARG A 119 -5.03 -12.58 9.02
N ASN A 120 -5.23 -13.54 8.13
CA ASN A 120 -6.53 -14.18 7.95
C ASN A 120 -6.98 -14.93 9.21
N LEU A 121 -6.06 -15.60 9.90
CA LEU A 121 -6.35 -16.26 11.17
C LEU A 121 -6.74 -15.24 12.25
N SER A 122 -6.03 -14.10 12.32
CA SER A 122 -6.36 -13.00 13.25
C SER A 122 -7.77 -12.47 13.03
N ILE A 123 -8.16 -12.22 11.78
CA ILE A 123 -9.50 -11.74 11.43
C ILE A 123 -10.57 -12.77 11.83
N LYS A 124 -10.34 -14.06 11.53
CA LYS A 124 -11.28 -15.13 11.93
C LYS A 124 -11.42 -15.23 13.45
N LEU A 125 -10.33 -15.06 14.19
CA LEU A 125 -10.36 -15.08 15.65
C LEU A 125 -11.16 -13.90 16.19
N GLU A 126 -10.97 -12.69 15.64
CA GLU A 126 -11.75 -11.49 15.99
C GLU A 126 -13.24 -11.67 15.67
N GLU A 127 -13.59 -12.29 14.54
CA GLU A 127 -14.98 -12.60 14.18
C GLU A 127 -15.63 -13.56 15.19
N ILE A 128 -14.94 -14.64 15.55
CA ILE A 128 -15.44 -15.61 16.54
C ILE A 128 -15.59 -14.95 17.92
N ALA A 129 -14.58 -14.20 18.34
CA ALA A 129 -14.60 -13.43 19.59
C ALA A 129 -15.78 -12.46 19.65
N THR A 130 -16.01 -11.72 18.57
CA THR A 130 -17.13 -10.76 18.47
C THR A 130 -18.48 -11.47 18.52
N LYS A 131 -18.61 -12.61 17.84
CA LYS A 131 -19.83 -13.42 17.88
C LYS A 131 -20.12 -13.94 19.29
N LEU A 132 -19.11 -14.51 19.95
CA LEU A 132 -19.25 -15.00 21.32
C LEU A 132 -19.60 -13.88 22.30
N CYS A 133 -18.90 -12.75 22.26
CA CYS A 133 -19.27 -11.58 23.09
C CYS A 133 -20.71 -11.14 22.85
N ARG A 134 -21.19 -11.15 21.60
CA ARG A 134 -22.56 -10.77 21.28
C ARG A 134 -23.58 -11.72 21.89
N GLU A 135 -23.33 -13.01 21.84
CA GLU A 135 -24.19 -14.02 22.48
C GLU A 135 -24.24 -13.82 24.00
N LEU A 136 -23.09 -13.61 24.63
CA LEU A 136 -22.98 -13.33 26.07
C LEU A 136 -23.71 -12.03 26.46
N TYR A 137 -23.48 -10.94 25.72
CA TYR A 137 -24.14 -9.65 25.93
C TYR A 137 -25.66 -9.71 25.70
N THR A 138 -26.13 -10.57 24.78
CA THR A 138 -27.56 -10.74 24.54
C THR A 138 -28.24 -11.49 25.68
N LYS A 139 -27.57 -12.49 26.27
CA LYS A 139 -28.05 -13.22 27.45
C LYS A 139 -27.97 -12.39 28.74
N ASN A 140 -26.89 -11.64 28.92
CA ASN A 140 -26.68 -10.76 30.07
C ASN A 140 -26.15 -9.40 29.60
N LYS A 141 -26.97 -8.35 29.70
CA LYS A 141 -26.62 -6.99 29.26
C LYS A 141 -25.50 -6.36 30.10
N GLU A 142 -25.24 -6.86 31.30
CA GLU A 142 -24.16 -6.42 32.18
C GLU A 142 -22.84 -7.16 31.91
N HIS A 143 -22.82 -8.08 30.95
CA HIS A 143 -21.62 -8.83 30.61
C HIS A 143 -20.51 -7.88 30.11
N LYS A 144 -19.30 -8.03 30.66
CA LYS A 144 -18.16 -7.13 30.40
C LYS A 144 -17.57 -7.26 28.98
N CYS A 145 -17.89 -8.36 28.31
CA CYS A 145 -17.53 -8.65 26.91
C CYS A 145 -18.36 -7.79 25.95
N LYS A 146 -18.17 -6.47 25.97
CA LYS A 146 -18.76 -5.56 24.99
C LYS A 146 -17.69 -4.63 24.43
N PRO A 147 -17.69 -4.38 23.11
CA PRO A 147 -16.75 -3.47 22.44
C PRO A 147 -17.07 -1.98 22.65
N CYS A 148 -18.09 -1.67 23.45
CA CYS A 148 -18.55 -0.33 23.72
C CYS A 148 -18.14 0.11 25.14
N PRO A 149 -17.88 1.41 25.35
CA PRO A 149 -17.60 1.91 26.70
C PRO A 149 -18.74 1.64 27.68
N GLU A 150 -18.47 1.82 28.96
CA GLU A 150 -19.48 1.75 30.02
C GLU A 150 -20.64 2.71 29.73
N GLU A 151 -21.88 2.31 30.06
CA GLU A 151 -23.12 3.05 29.74
C GLU A 151 -23.51 3.14 28.25
N TRP A 152 -22.60 2.80 27.31
CA TRP A 152 -22.96 2.74 25.89
C TRP A 152 -23.63 1.40 25.56
N MET A 153 -24.70 1.48 24.78
CA MET A 153 -25.40 0.33 24.21
C MET A 153 -24.70 -0.14 22.95
N TRP A 154 -24.45 -1.44 22.85
CA TRP A 154 -23.90 -2.06 21.65
C TRP A 154 -25.01 -2.56 20.73
N HIS A 155 -25.01 -2.09 19.48
CA HIS A 155 -25.85 -2.61 18.40
C HIS A 155 -25.08 -2.60 17.08
N ASP A 156 -25.11 -3.71 16.36
CA ASP A 156 -24.28 -3.95 15.16
C ASP A 156 -22.79 -3.60 15.38
N ASP A 157 -22.20 -2.77 14.54
CA ASP A 157 -20.82 -2.30 14.58
C ASP A 157 -20.68 -0.95 15.31
N LYS A 158 -21.72 -0.53 16.04
CA LYS A 158 -21.78 0.80 16.67
C LYS A 158 -22.14 0.75 18.16
N CYS A 159 -21.78 1.83 18.83
CA CYS A 159 -22.10 2.13 20.21
C CYS A 159 -23.00 3.36 20.26
N TYR A 160 -24.01 3.33 21.14
CA TYR A 160 -24.97 4.41 21.31
C TYR A 160 -25.07 4.86 22.77
N LEU A 161 -25.08 6.17 23.00
CA LEU A 161 -25.24 6.78 24.33
C LEU A 161 -26.46 7.69 24.34
N LEU A 162 -27.38 7.48 25.28
CA LEU A 162 -28.61 8.26 25.42
C LEU A 162 -28.50 9.20 26.62
N HIS A 163 -28.77 10.48 26.40
CA HIS A 163 -28.89 11.49 27.45
C HIS A 163 -30.35 11.96 27.57
N ALA A 164 -31.22 11.06 28.06
CA ALA A 164 -32.68 11.19 28.02
C ALA A 164 -33.30 12.26 28.94
N TYR A 165 -32.64 12.59 30.06
CA TYR A 165 -33.27 13.37 31.14
C TYR A 165 -32.39 14.45 31.77
N GLN A 166 -31.07 14.40 31.55
CA GLN A 166 -30.13 15.28 32.23
C GLN A 166 -29.46 16.31 31.29
N ARG A 167 -29.58 16.14 29.97
CA ARG A 167 -28.91 17.01 28.99
C ARG A 167 -29.78 17.22 27.75
N GLN A 168 -30.81 18.04 27.90
CA GLN A 168 -31.50 18.59 26.73
C GLN A 168 -30.76 19.84 26.26
N GLU A 169 -30.40 19.86 24.99
CA GLU A 169 -29.55 20.91 24.44
C GLU A 169 -30.01 21.28 23.04
N THR A 170 -29.53 22.43 22.55
CA THR A 170 -29.72 22.83 21.15
C THR A 170 -29.09 21.82 20.21
N TRP A 171 -29.52 21.80 18.94
CA TRP A 171 -28.98 20.84 17.98
C TRP A 171 -27.46 20.99 17.84
N GLN A 172 -26.96 22.22 17.72
CA GLN A 172 -25.52 22.50 17.61
C GLN A 172 -24.77 22.06 18.87
N LYS A 173 -25.30 22.36 20.05
CA LYS A 173 -24.63 21.99 21.30
C LYS A 173 -24.62 20.48 21.51
N SER A 174 -25.68 19.80 21.07
CA SER A 174 -25.76 18.33 21.06
C SER A 174 -24.71 17.71 20.14
N ASP A 175 -24.47 18.32 18.98
CA ASP A 175 -23.43 17.87 18.05
C ASP A 175 -22.01 18.03 18.63
N GLU A 176 -21.76 19.16 19.30
CA GLU A 176 -20.51 19.40 20.04
C GLU A 176 -20.30 18.39 21.17
N ILE A 177 -21.34 18.10 21.96
CA ILE A 177 -21.28 17.12 23.05
C ILE A 177 -20.91 15.74 22.50
N CYS A 178 -21.58 15.28 21.44
CA CYS A 178 -21.23 14.00 20.83
C CYS A 178 -19.80 14.00 20.28
N SER A 179 -19.38 15.10 19.66
CA SER A 179 -18.02 15.25 19.14
C SER A 179 -16.96 15.17 20.26
N GLY A 180 -17.26 15.68 21.46
CA GLY A 180 -16.43 15.52 22.65
C GLY A 180 -16.18 14.07 23.08
N TYR A 181 -17.08 13.14 22.71
CA TYR A 181 -16.93 11.70 22.93
C TYR A 181 -16.29 10.95 21.75
N ASN A 182 -15.74 11.68 20.76
CA ASN A 182 -15.37 11.16 19.45
C ASN A 182 -16.53 10.40 18.78
N ALA A 183 -17.73 10.95 18.93
CA ALA A 183 -18.98 10.41 18.42
C ALA A 183 -19.71 11.46 17.58
N SER A 184 -20.81 11.06 16.98
CA SER A 184 -21.69 11.95 16.21
C SER A 184 -23.13 11.82 16.71
N LEU A 185 -23.95 12.85 16.51
CA LEU A 185 -25.41 12.68 16.64
C LEU A 185 -25.92 11.50 15.80
N LEU A 186 -26.97 10.83 16.28
CA LEU A 186 -27.56 9.64 15.66
C LEU A 186 -27.82 9.79 14.16
N THR A 187 -27.42 8.78 13.39
CA THR A 187 -27.80 8.61 11.98
C THR A 187 -28.44 7.24 11.76
N ILE A 188 -29.45 7.19 10.89
CA ILE A 188 -30.18 5.95 10.58
C ILE A 188 -29.85 5.54 9.15
N LYS A 189 -28.74 4.80 8.99
CA LYS A 189 -28.17 4.46 7.67
C LYS A 189 -28.46 3.02 7.21
N SER A 190 -29.01 2.17 8.07
CA SER A 190 -29.35 0.78 7.72
C SER A 190 -30.70 0.38 8.33
N LYS A 191 -31.33 -0.65 7.74
CA LYS A 191 -32.58 -1.21 8.27
C LYS A 191 -32.40 -1.78 9.68
N SER A 192 -31.25 -2.39 9.97
CA SER A 192 -30.94 -2.90 11.31
C SER A 192 -30.91 -1.79 12.35
N VAL A 193 -30.27 -0.65 12.03
CA VAL A 193 -30.26 0.52 12.92
C VAL A 193 -31.66 1.11 13.07
N LEU A 194 -32.44 1.17 11.98
CA LEU A 194 -33.82 1.64 12.03
C LEU A 194 -34.68 0.86 13.03
N GLU A 195 -34.66 -0.48 12.94
CA GLU A 195 -35.43 -1.35 13.85
C GLU A 195 -34.94 -1.22 15.29
N PHE A 196 -33.62 -1.12 15.50
CA PHE A 196 -33.04 -0.86 16.81
C PHE A 196 -33.55 0.46 17.41
N ILE A 197 -33.48 1.57 16.66
CA ILE A 197 -33.94 2.88 17.13
C ILE A 197 -35.45 2.89 17.43
N LYS A 198 -36.27 2.21 16.62
CA LYS A 198 -37.70 2.03 16.90
C LYS A 198 -37.93 1.27 18.22
N SER A 199 -37.15 0.23 18.48
CA SER A 199 -37.27 -0.57 19.70
C SER A 199 -37.00 0.24 20.98
N LEU A 200 -36.15 1.28 20.89
CA LEU A 200 -35.84 2.18 22.01
C LEU A 200 -36.98 3.16 22.35
N LYS A 201 -38.02 3.27 21.50
CA LYS A 201 -39.15 4.19 21.68
C LYS A 201 -38.71 5.62 22.03
N LEU A 202 -37.71 6.13 21.30
CA LEU A 202 -37.09 7.42 21.56
C LEU A 202 -38.12 8.55 21.55
N ASN A 203 -38.19 9.32 22.62
CA ASN A 203 -39.07 10.47 22.74
C ASN A 203 -38.25 11.78 22.73
N ASN A 204 -38.46 12.61 21.71
CA ASN A 204 -37.83 13.94 21.56
C ASN A 204 -36.30 13.91 21.54
N TYR A 205 -35.70 13.13 20.63
CA TYR A 205 -34.24 13.05 20.45
C TYR A 205 -33.77 13.71 19.16
N TRP A 206 -32.66 14.44 19.20
CA TRP A 206 -32.06 14.97 17.99
C TRP A 206 -31.58 13.88 17.03
N LEU A 207 -31.74 14.15 15.74
CA LEU A 207 -31.15 13.38 14.64
C LEU A 207 -30.13 14.23 13.90
N ARG A 208 -29.10 13.61 13.34
CA ARG A 208 -28.13 14.31 12.49
C ARG A 208 -28.66 14.56 11.06
N LEU A 209 -29.93 14.91 10.92
CA LEU A 209 -30.55 15.26 9.64
C LEU A 209 -30.07 16.63 9.17
N SER A 210 -29.94 16.83 7.85
CA SER A 210 -29.56 18.14 7.30
C SER A 210 -30.59 19.20 7.68
N PRO A 211 -30.18 20.35 8.25
CA PRO A 211 -31.06 21.45 8.58
C PRO A 211 -31.83 21.99 7.35
N ARG A 212 -33.02 22.51 7.59
CA ARG A 212 -33.95 23.02 6.58
C ARG A 212 -34.40 24.44 6.90
N LYS A 213 -34.96 25.13 5.91
CA LYS A 213 -35.58 26.45 6.08
C LYS A 213 -37.07 26.38 6.44
N ASP A 214 -37.67 25.19 6.35
CA ASP A 214 -39.06 24.90 6.72
C ASP A 214 -39.12 23.75 7.73
N ASN A 215 -40.25 23.66 8.45
CA ASN A 215 -40.57 22.56 9.37
C ASN A 215 -41.63 21.60 8.83
N THR A 216 -42.14 21.85 7.62
CA THR A 216 -43.32 21.14 7.09
C THR A 216 -43.03 19.67 6.77
N LYS A 217 -41.76 19.31 6.62
CA LYS A 217 -41.36 17.93 6.35
C LYS A 217 -41.36 17.10 7.64
N TYR A 218 -42.22 16.10 7.69
CA TYR A 218 -42.20 15.03 8.69
C TYR A 218 -42.54 13.70 8.02
N GLY A 219 -42.32 12.59 8.72
CA GLY A 219 -42.62 11.27 8.19
C GLY A 219 -42.19 10.14 9.10
N ASN A 220 -42.61 8.92 8.79
CA ASN A 220 -42.17 7.74 9.51
C ASN A 220 -40.66 7.53 9.33
N LEU A 221 -40.00 6.93 10.33
CA LEU A 221 -38.58 6.61 10.22
C LEU A 221 -38.27 5.66 9.06
N ASP A 222 -39.24 4.87 8.58
CA ASP A 222 -39.08 4.01 7.39
C ASP A 222 -38.78 4.81 6.12
N THR A 223 -39.25 6.06 6.03
CA THR A 223 -39.05 6.94 4.88
C THR A 223 -37.83 7.86 5.04
N ILE A 224 -36.95 7.55 6.00
CA ILE A 224 -35.79 8.40 6.34
C ILE A 224 -34.59 8.19 5.42
N PHE A 225 -34.45 7.03 4.76
CA PHE A 225 -33.30 6.70 3.90
C PHE A 225 -33.05 7.69 2.75
N PRO A 226 -34.06 8.27 2.09
CA PRO A 226 -33.86 9.30 1.06
C PRO A 226 -33.40 10.67 1.61
N LEU A 227 -33.29 10.83 2.94
CA LEU A 227 -32.86 12.10 3.54
C LEU A 227 -31.34 12.23 3.60
N ASN A 228 -30.88 13.45 3.39
CA ASN A 228 -29.46 13.78 3.53
C ASN A 228 -29.09 13.97 5.01
N TRP A 229 -28.08 13.24 5.46
CA TRP A 229 -27.47 13.41 6.77
C TRP A 229 -26.52 14.61 6.76
N PHE A 230 -26.50 15.39 7.85
CA PHE A 230 -25.66 16.58 7.94
C PHE A 230 -24.19 16.20 8.09
N THR A 231 -23.35 16.59 7.14
CA THR A 231 -21.90 16.30 7.13
C THR A 231 -21.04 17.56 7.15
N ARG A 232 -21.65 18.75 7.15
CA ARG A 232 -20.95 20.04 7.11
C ARG A 232 -20.63 20.56 8.52
N ASN A 233 -19.91 21.68 8.58
CA ASN A 233 -19.66 22.40 9.82
C ASN A 233 -20.97 23.05 10.33
N THR A 234 -21.17 23.02 11.65
CA THR A 234 -22.32 23.61 12.34
C THR A 234 -22.40 25.14 12.20
N SER A 235 -21.30 25.81 11.83
CA SER A 235 -21.27 27.26 11.55
C SER A 235 -22.22 27.73 10.44
N VAL A 236 -22.69 26.81 9.60
CA VAL A 236 -23.66 27.10 8.52
C VAL A 236 -25.10 27.17 9.05
N ILE A 237 -25.34 26.71 10.28
CA ILE A 237 -26.68 26.66 10.89
C ILE A 237 -26.97 28.01 11.54
N ASN A 238 -28.08 28.63 11.10
CA ASN A 238 -28.58 29.87 11.69
C ASN A 238 -29.85 29.62 12.52
N ASP A 239 -30.25 30.61 13.32
CA ASP A 239 -31.39 30.50 14.24
C ASP A 239 -32.76 30.39 13.56
N GLN A 240 -32.82 30.59 12.24
CA GLN A 240 -34.03 30.45 11.43
C GLN A 240 -34.14 29.05 10.79
N MET A 241 -33.14 28.19 10.97
CA MET A 241 -33.17 26.83 10.45
C MET A 241 -33.91 25.88 11.39
N TYR A 242 -34.45 24.82 10.79
CA TYR A 242 -35.11 23.73 11.46
C TYR A 242 -34.26 22.48 11.37
N CYS A 243 -34.09 21.82 12.50
CA CYS A 243 -33.29 20.61 12.67
C CYS A 243 -34.21 19.42 12.93
N GLY A 244 -33.76 18.25 12.47
CA GLY A 244 -34.55 17.03 12.53
C GLY A 244 -34.45 16.33 13.88
N TYR A 245 -35.57 15.93 14.45
CA TYR A 245 -35.65 15.12 15.67
C TYR A 245 -36.60 13.96 15.48
N VAL A 246 -36.50 12.95 16.35
CA VAL A 246 -37.40 11.79 16.39
C VAL A 246 -38.33 11.89 17.60
N TYR A 247 -39.58 11.54 17.35
CA TYR A 247 -40.62 11.34 18.34
C TYR A 247 -41.28 9.99 18.06
N TYR A 248 -40.94 8.99 18.86
CA TYR A 248 -41.25 7.58 18.68
C TYR A 248 -40.77 7.04 17.32
N ALA A 249 -41.70 6.78 16.41
CA ALA A 249 -41.43 6.19 15.09
C ALA A 249 -41.50 7.22 13.96
N THR A 250 -41.59 8.52 14.29
CA THR A 250 -41.77 9.60 13.33
C THR A 250 -40.69 10.65 13.52
N PHE A 251 -40.12 11.14 12.43
CA PHE A 251 -39.20 12.27 12.44
C PHE A 251 -39.96 13.55 12.11
N TYR A 252 -39.52 14.65 12.71
CA TYR A 252 -40.07 15.98 12.55
C TYR A 252 -38.92 17.00 12.45
N TYR A 253 -39.25 18.21 12.04
CA TYR A 253 -38.32 19.34 12.03
C TYR A 253 -38.83 20.44 12.97
N ILE A 254 -37.95 21.00 13.78
CA ILE A 254 -38.24 22.10 14.70
C ILE A 254 -37.03 23.04 14.75
N LYS A 255 -37.19 24.29 15.20
CA LYS A 255 -36.09 25.26 15.23
C LYS A 255 -34.86 24.65 15.91
N CYS A 256 -33.68 24.82 15.31
CA CYS A 256 -32.44 24.24 15.84
C CYS A 256 -32.07 24.78 17.24
N THR A 257 -32.61 25.94 17.61
CA THR A 257 -32.46 26.60 18.91
C THR A 257 -33.30 25.96 20.02
N GLU A 258 -34.26 25.10 19.70
CA GLU A 258 -35.00 24.33 20.70
C GLU A 258 -34.08 23.35 21.41
N THR A 259 -34.50 22.85 22.57
CA THR A 259 -33.78 21.79 23.26
C THR A 259 -34.44 20.43 23.03
N LYS A 260 -33.63 19.39 22.83
CA LYS A 260 -34.06 17.98 22.73
C LYS A 260 -33.04 17.07 23.39
N ASN A 261 -33.43 15.83 23.64
CA ASN A 261 -32.55 14.81 24.18
C ASN A 261 -31.45 14.44 23.17
N ILE A 262 -30.30 14.04 23.70
CA ILE A 262 -29.12 13.74 22.88
C ILE A 262 -28.97 12.23 22.78
N ILE A 263 -28.70 11.76 21.57
CA ILE A 263 -28.22 10.41 21.32
C ILE A 263 -26.97 10.48 20.45
N CYS A 264 -25.87 9.97 20.98
CA CYS A 264 -24.59 9.92 20.29
C CYS A 264 -24.33 8.51 19.77
N GLU A 265 -23.72 8.40 18.60
CA GLU A 265 -23.28 7.16 17.99
C GLU A 265 -21.79 7.22 17.61
N LYS A 266 -21.08 6.10 17.77
CA LYS A 266 -19.71 5.90 17.25
C LYS A 266 -19.46 4.44 16.91
N LEU A 267 -18.36 4.16 16.22
CA LEU A 267 -17.95 2.79 15.93
C LEU A 267 -17.57 2.04 17.21
N ALA A 268 -17.94 0.77 17.27
CA ALA A 268 -17.49 -0.17 18.29
C ALA A 268 -15.99 -0.46 18.13
N GLN A 269 -15.30 -0.68 19.25
CA GLN A 269 -13.89 -1.08 19.20
C GLN A 269 -13.76 -2.57 18.84
N PRO A 270 -12.60 -3.05 18.38
CA PRO A 270 -12.35 -4.48 18.29
C PRO A 270 -12.54 -5.14 19.67
N VAL A 271 -13.15 -6.33 19.69
CA VAL A 271 -13.29 -7.10 20.92
C VAL A 271 -11.92 -7.53 21.39
N LYS A 272 -11.54 -7.13 22.61
CA LYS A 272 -10.29 -7.54 23.24
C LYS A 272 -10.42 -8.97 23.76
N THR A 273 -9.59 -9.88 23.27
CA THR A 273 -9.65 -11.31 23.61
C THR A 273 -9.45 -11.58 25.10
N GLU A 274 -8.70 -10.72 25.79
CA GLU A 274 -8.50 -10.81 27.25
C GLU A 274 -9.80 -10.59 28.02
N SER A 275 -10.73 -9.79 27.49
CA SER A 275 -12.03 -9.53 28.13
C SER A 275 -12.98 -10.73 28.10
N ILE A 276 -12.76 -11.67 27.17
CA ILE A 276 -13.49 -12.94 27.07
C ILE A 276 -12.99 -13.92 28.12
N LEU A 277 -11.66 -14.04 28.27
CA LEU A 277 -11.03 -15.01 29.17
C LEU A 277 -11.31 -14.69 30.65
N MET A 278 -11.39 -13.40 30.99
CA MET A 278 -11.66 -12.96 32.37
C MET A 278 -13.10 -13.28 32.83
N SER A 279 -14.05 -13.47 31.91
CA SER A 279 -15.40 -13.93 32.26
C SER A 279 -15.49 -15.44 32.51
N GLU A 280 -14.77 -16.27 31.75
CA GLU A 280 -14.77 -17.73 31.96
C GLU A 280 -14.18 -18.13 33.32
N ILE A 281 -13.13 -17.42 33.78
CA ILE A 281 -12.48 -17.68 35.08
C ILE A 281 -13.42 -17.32 36.25
N LEU A 282 -14.34 -16.37 36.06
CA LEU A 282 -15.30 -15.97 37.10
C LEU A 282 -16.54 -16.86 37.13
N ASP A 283 -16.95 -17.42 36.00
CA ASP A 283 -18.13 -18.31 35.91
C ASP A 283 -17.79 -19.77 36.28
N GLY A 284 -16.55 -20.21 36.04
CA GLY A 284 -16.06 -21.53 36.45
C GLY A 284 -15.64 -21.66 37.92
N ARG A 285 -15.89 -20.65 38.75
CA ARG A 285 -15.54 -20.63 40.19
C ARG A 285 -16.77 -20.64 41.11
N LYS A 286 -17.92 -21.12 40.61
CA LYS A 286 -19.14 -21.37 41.40
C LYS A 286 -19.39 -22.86 41.55
#